data_AF-A0A5N5ZFR2-F1
#
_entry.id   AF-A0A5N5ZFR2-F1
#
_cell.length_a   1.000
_cell.length_b   1.000
_cell.length_c   1.000
_cell.angle_alpha   90.00
_cell.angle_beta   90.00
_cell.angle_gamma   90.00
#
_symmetry.space_group_name_H-M   'P 1'
#
loop_
_entity.id
_entity.type
_entity.pdbx_description
1 polymer ?
#
loop_
_entity_poly.entity_id
_entity_poly.type
_entity_poly.pdbx_seq_one_letter_code
_entity_poly.pdbx_strand_id
1 'polypeptide(L)'
;MKQLIPFLVLLFLISCENTKKEASNRKLETETIKTIDTTQTNFAATNTWNASTTIGEATVLRTKETDSSTTWTQIQAVNVFGFKKDVPLGDIVQVIPLSKKLPILGLKVTKTTKRDDFEDDIWYEVHLEAVKNKAYATFVGSKKRSDEYPIDLLVVYPAVENCILLENKPFKTDDLPKNITNEIIKGALDFDNDGLPDAIVCEFCCENRMSADECEYFCGETYLNVDGKWILINSSSPA
;
A
#
# COMPACT_ATOMS: atom_id res chain seq x y z
N MET A 1 -46.05 -16.88 71.24
CA MET A 1 -47.10 -17.43 70.37
C MET A 1 -46.47 -17.73 69.03
N LYS A 2 -46.53 -19.01 68.60
CA LYS A 2 -46.34 -19.60 67.25
C LYS A 2 -45.21 -19.03 66.38
N GLN A 3 -44.09 -19.73 66.24
CA GLN A 3 -43.84 -20.74 65.18
C GLN A 3 -44.15 -20.24 63.76
N LEU A 4 -43.11 -20.02 62.95
CA LEU A 4 -42.84 -20.82 61.73
C LEU A 4 -41.41 -20.57 61.21
N ILE A 5 -40.63 -21.64 61.34
CA ILE A 5 -39.33 -22.04 60.76
C ILE A 5 -39.67 -22.81 59.45
N PRO A 6 -38.77 -23.11 58.47
CA PRO A 6 -37.56 -22.46 57.95
C PRO A 6 -37.50 -22.50 56.38
N PHE A 7 -36.34 -22.09 55.84
CA PHE A 7 -35.61 -22.69 54.70
C PHE A 7 -36.42 -23.33 53.55
N LEU A 8 -36.33 -22.70 52.38
CA LEU A 8 -36.10 -23.45 51.15
C LEU A 8 -35.07 -22.69 50.30
N VAL A 9 -33.82 -23.12 50.42
CA VAL A 9 -32.76 -22.88 49.44
C VAL A 9 -33.08 -23.76 48.25
N LEU A 10 -33.40 -23.15 47.10
CA LEU A 10 -33.44 -23.85 45.82
C LEU A 10 -32.28 -23.35 44.97
N LEU A 11 -31.25 -24.19 44.90
CA LEU A 11 -30.18 -24.12 43.92
C LEU A 11 -30.78 -24.25 42.50
N PHE A 12 -30.60 -23.24 41.66
CA PHE A 12 -30.58 -23.45 40.21
C PHE A 12 -29.13 -23.68 39.79
N LEU A 13 -28.81 -24.96 39.64
CA LEU A 13 -27.63 -25.45 38.96
C LEU A 13 -27.86 -25.37 37.44
N ILE A 14 -26.89 -24.76 36.76
CA ILE A 14 -26.28 -25.23 35.51
C ILE A 14 -27.21 -25.35 34.29
N SER A 15 -27.02 -24.43 33.34
CA SER A 15 -26.61 -24.83 31.99
C SER A 15 -25.76 -23.72 31.36
N CYS A 16 -24.44 -23.90 31.43
CA CYS A 16 -23.51 -23.28 30.50
C CYS A 16 -23.68 -23.99 29.16
N GLU A 17 -24.45 -23.41 28.25
CA GLU A 17 -24.38 -23.83 26.85
C GLU A 17 -23.12 -23.23 26.22
N ASN A 18 -22.11 -24.09 26.19
CA ASN A 18 -20.88 -23.96 25.43
C ASN A 18 -21.17 -23.81 23.93
N THR A 19 -21.31 -22.60 23.42
CA THR A 19 -20.92 -22.32 22.03
C THR A 19 -19.41 -22.11 21.99
N LYS A 20 -18.66 -23.22 22.02
CA LYS A 20 -17.32 -23.28 21.47
C LYS A 20 -17.44 -23.04 19.96
N LYS A 21 -17.32 -21.79 19.52
CA LYS A 21 -16.91 -21.53 18.15
C LYS A 21 -15.48 -22.04 18.02
N GLU A 22 -15.33 -23.10 17.24
CA GLU A 22 -14.05 -23.62 16.80
C GLU A 22 -13.21 -22.46 16.26
N ALA A 23 -12.21 -22.07 17.05
CA ALA A 23 -11.07 -21.35 16.52
C ALA A 23 -10.41 -22.32 15.54
N SER A 24 -10.71 -22.14 14.26
CA SER A 24 -9.94 -22.71 13.17
C SER A 24 -8.49 -22.35 13.42
N ASN A 25 -7.71 -23.32 13.90
CA ASN A 25 -6.25 -23.28 13.98
C ASN A 25 -5.70 -23.15 12.55
N ARG A 26 -5.77 -21.95 11.98
CA ARG A 26 -4.93 -21.55 10.87
C ARG A 26 -3.56 -21.33 11.49
N LYS A 27 -2.76 -22.39 11.49
CA LYS A 27 -1.33 -22.32 11.73
C LYS A 27 -0.77 -21.40 10.64
N LEU A 28 -0.69 -20.09 10.93
CA LEU A 28 0.16 -19.20 10.16
C LEU A 28 1.57 -19.74 10.40
N GLU A 29 2.18 -20.28 9.35
CA GLU A 29 3.61 -20.57 9.37
C GLU A 29 4.32 -19.24 9.50
N THR A 30 4.74 -18.93 10.73
CA THR A 30 5.64 -17.81 11.03
C THR A 30 7.01 -18.17 10.45
N GLU A 31 7.20 -17.90 9.15
CA GLU A 31 8.53 -17.97 8.53
C GLU A 31 9.42 -16.94 9.22
N THR A 32 10.32 -17.43 10.08
CA THR A 32 11.36 -16.62 10.69
C THR A 32 12.33 -16.20 9.58
N ILE A 33 12.29 -14.94 9.16
CA ILE A 33 13.13 -14.38 8.09
C ILE A 33 14.61 -14.39 8.55
N LYS A 34 15.33 -15.49 8.33
CA LYS A 34 16.78 -15.61 8.59
C LYS A 34 17.64 -15.51 7.33
N THR A 35 17.03 -15.45 6.15
CA THR A 35 17.74 -15.41 4.86
C THR A 35 17.36 -14.13 4.12
N ILE A 36 18.33 -13.46 3.48
CA ILE A 36 18.05 -12.34 2.58
C ILE A 36 17.34 -12.93 1.36
N ASP A 37 16.03 -12.79 1.31
CA ASP A 37 15.24 -13.24 0.17
C ASP A 37 15.40 -12.25 -0.99
N THR A 38 16.17 -12.66 -2.01
CA THR A 38 16.40 -11.90 -3.25
C THR A 38 15.41 -12.24 -4.35
N THR A 39 14.45 -13.15 -4.11
CA THR A 39 13.46 -13.53 -5.13
C THR A 39 12.55 -12.35 -5.47
N GLN A 40 12.19 -11.54 -4.47
CA GLN A 40 11.35 -10.36 -4.66
C GLN A 40 12.06 -9.23 -5.42
N THR A 41 13.38 -9.28 -5.63
CA THR A 41 14.08 -8.28 -6.46
C THR A 41 14.30 -8.76 -7.90
N ASN A 42 13.89 -9.99 -8.24
CA ASN A 42 14.06 -10.58 -9.56
C ASN A 42 12.70 -11.10 -10.05
N PHE A 43 11.95 -10.24 -10.74
CA PHE A 43 10.61 -10.56 -11.23
C PHE A 43 10.49 -10.26 -12.73
N ALA A 44 9.54 -10.91 -13.38
CA ALA A 44 9.24 -10.65 -14.79
C ALA A 44 8.66 -9.24 -14.93
N ALA A 45 9.18 -8.49 -15.89
CA ALA A 45 8.73 -7.15 -16.22
C ALA A 45 8.67 -6.98 -17.74
N THR A 46 7.93 -5.98 -18.18
CA THR A 46 7.76 -5.65 -19.60
C THR A 46 8.61 -4.44 -19.98
N ASN A 47 9.06 -4.38 -21.23
CA ASN A 47 9.84 -3.25 -21.76
C ASN A 47 8.97 -2.07 -22.23
N THR A 48 7.67 -2.11 -21.96
CA THR A 48 6.71 -1.14 -22.49
C THR A 48 5.65 -0.83 -21.46
N TRP A 49 5.25 0.44 -21.37
CA TRP A 49 4.04 0.86 -20.69
C TRP A 49 3.07 1.48 -21.71
N ASN A 50 1.80 1.58 -21.35
CA ASN A 50 0.78 2.16 -22.22
C ASN A 50 -0.41 2.65 -21.38
N ALA A 51 -1.49 3.13 -22.00
CA ALA A 51 -2.69 3.61 -21.28
C ALA A 51 -3.42 2.54 -20.43
N SER A 52 -2.99 1.28 -20.47
CA SER A 52 -3.44 0.22 -19.56
C SER A 52 -2.58 0.04 -18.32
N THR A 53 -1.38 0.61 -18.29
CA THR A 53 -0.58 0.70 -17.08
C THR A 53 -1.33 1.52 -16.04
N THR A 54 -1.40 0.97 -14.83
CA THR A 54 -2.06 1.55 -13.68
C THR A 54 -1.09 1.62 -12.53
N ILE A 55 -1.22 2.67 -11.73
CA ILE A 55 -0.33 2.96 -10.63
C ILE A 55 -1.22 3.22 -9.42
N GLY A 56 -1.03 2.39 -8.40
CA GLY A 56 -1.62 2.58 -7.10
C GLY A 56 -0.64 3.15 -6.09
N GLU A 57 -1.19 3.58 -4.97
CA GLU A 57 -0.44 4.01 -3.80
C GLU A 57 -0.61 2.98 -2.69
N ALA A 58 0.42 2.81 -1.86
CA ALA A 58 0.41 1.93 -0.71
C ALA A 58 1.34 2.45 0.38
N THR A 59 1.30 1.83 1.55
CA THR A 59 2.21 2.13 2.66
C THR A 59 2.81 0.84 3.20
N VAL A 60 4.07 0.89 3.63
CA VAL A 60 4.65 -0.23 4.39
C VAL A 60 4.02 -0.27 5.78
N LEU A 61 3.45 -1.40 6.17
CA LEU A 61 3.10 -1.72 7.55
C LEU A 61 4.10 -2.74 8.11
N ARG A 62 4.64 -2.45 9.29
CA ARG A 62 5.39 -3.41 10.10
C ARG A 62 4.63 -3.76 11.38
N THR A 63 4.55 -5.04 11.67
CA THR A 63 3.90 -5.55 12.88
C THR A 63 4.91 -6.30 13.72
N LYS A 64 4.87 -6.08 15.04
CA LYS A 64 5.64 -6.84 16.03
C LYS A 64 4.80 -7.99 16.55
N GLU A 65 5.45 -9.06 16.99
CA GLU A 65 4.77 -10.06 17.80
C GLU A 65 4.30 -9.42 19.11
N THR A 66 3.09 -9.77 19.55
CA THR A 66 2.67 -9.51 20.93
C THR A 66 3.74 -10.10 21.83
N ASP A 67 4.39 -9.26 22.65
CA ASP A 67 5.50 -9.58 23.58
C ASP A 67 6.94 -9.38 23.06
N SER A 68 7.18 -9.09 21.78
CA SER A 68 8.51 -8.74 21.25
C SER A 68 8.63 -7.24 20.98
N SER A 69 9.41 -6.53 21.79
CA SER A 69 9.55 -5.07 21.64
C SER A 69 10.53 -4.64 20.54
N THR A 70 11.37 -5.55 20.03
CA THR A 70 12.56 -5.18 19.23
C THR A 70 12.58 -5.71 17.80
N THR A 71 11.75 -6.69 17.43
CA THR A 71 11.83 -7.33 16.11
C THR A 71 10.49 -7.32 15.39
N TRP A 72 10.49 -6.84 14.14
CA TRP A 72 9.34 -6.94 13.24
C TRP A 72 9.14 -8.38 12.80
N THR A 73 7.93 -8.89 12.95
CA THR A 73 7.57 -10.27 12.56
C THR A 73 6.85 -10.33 11.22
N GLN A 74 6.21 -9.24 10.82
CA GLN A 74 5.49 -9.16 9.56
C GLN A 74 5.69 -7.79 8.93
N ILE A 75 5.93 -7.78 7.62
CA ILE A 75 6.07 -6.58 6.81
C ILE A 75 5.17 -6.73 5.58
N GLN A 76 4.35 -5.73 5.32
CA GLN A 76 3.36 -5.76 4.25
C GLN A 76 3.31 -4.42 3.52
N ALA A 77 3.01 -4.45 2.23
CA ALA A 77 2.41 -3.31 1.55
C ALA A 77 0.90 -3.35 1.82
N VAL A 78 0.38 -2.36 2.53
CA VAL A 78 -1.04 -2.25 2.89
C VAL A 78 -1.65 -1.01 2.24
N ASN A 79 -2.98 -0.93 2.27
CA ASN A 79 -3.74 0.19 1.72
C ASN A 79 -3.41 0.43 0.24
N VAL A 80 -3.30 -0.66 -0.53
CA VAL A 80 -2.96 -0.60 -1.95
C VAL A 80 -4.21 -0.18 -2.74
N PHE A 81 -4.30 1.11 -3.05
CA PHE A 81 -5.46 1.76 -3.66
C PHE A 81 -5.06 2.51 -4.94
N GLY A 82 -6.04 3.01 -5.71
CA GLY A 82 -5.79 3.82 -6.92
C GLY A 82 -5.81 3.03 -8.25
N PHE A 83 -6.02 1.71 -8.18
CA PHE A 83 -6.18 0.89 -9.38
C PHE A 83 -7.58 1.12 -9.99
N LYS A 84 -7.64 1.69 -11.19
CA LYS A 84 -8.90 1.82 -11.98
C LYS A 84 -9.19 0.58 -12.85
N LYS A 85 -8.28 -0.40 -12.83
CA LYS A 85 -8.37 -1.64 -13.60
C LYS A 85 -8.11 -2.81 -12.68
N ASP A 86 -8.77 -3.93 -12.97
CA ASP A 86 -8.57 -5.17 -12.24
C ASP A 86 -7.13 -5.66 -12.38
N VAL A 87 -6.59 -6.24 -11.32
CA VAL A 87 -5.26 -6.85 -11.30
C VAL A 87 -5.45 -8.34 -10.99
N PRO A 88 -5.10 -9.26 -11.92
CA PRO A 88 -5.35 -10.68 -11.75
C PRO A 88 -4.66 -11.28 -10.53
N LEU A 89 -5.31 -12.27 -9.91
CA LEU A 89 -4.72 -13.04 -8.82
C LEU A 89 -3.52 -13.84 -9.30
N GLY A 90 -2.43 -13.81 -8.53
CA GLY A 90 -1.20 -14.53 -8.85
C GLY A 90 -0.22 -13.75 -9.73
N ASP A 91 -0.67 -12.66 -10.36
CA ASP A 91 0.21 -11.76 -11.12
C ASP A 91 1.18 -11.04 -10.17
N ILE A 92 2.30 -10.60 -10.73
CA ILE A 92 3.29 -9.79 -10.02
C ILE A 92 3.04 -8.31 -10.31
N VAL A 93 2.94 -7.51 -9.25
CA VAL A 93 3.01 -6.05 -9.33
C VAL A 93 4.40 -5.57 -8.94
N GLN A 94 4.82 -4.45 -9.50
CA GLN A 94 6.08 -3.80 -9.15
C GLN A 94 5.82 -2.78 -8.03
N VAL A 95 6.51 -2.93 -6.91
CA VAL A 95 6.38 -2.09 -5.71
C VAL A 95 7.62 -1.21 -5.58
N ILE A 96 7.44 0.08 -5.79
CA ILE A 96 8.50 1.10 -5.76
C ILE A 96 8.40 1.87 -4.44
N PRO A 97 9.38 1.76 -3.54
CA PRO A 97 9.42 2.60 -2.34
C PRO A 97 9.70 4.05 -2.74
N LEU A 98 9.08 5.03 -2.08
CA LEU A 98 9.39 6.46 -2.23
C LEU A 98 10.75 6.85 -1.56
N SER A 99 11.77 6.01 -1.74
CA SER A 99 13.16 6.27 -1.41
C SER A 99 14.08 5.31 -2.14
N LYS A 100 15.14 5.81 -2.78
CA LYS A 100 16.17 5.00 -3.45
C LYS A 100 17.00 4.14 -2.49
N LYS A 101 16.84 4.30 -1.17
CA LYS A 101 17.52 3.49 -0.15
C LYS A 101 16.94 2.08 -0.02
N LEU A 102 15.75 1.85 -0.56
CA LEU A 102 15.09 0.56 -0.57
C LEU A 102 15.02 0.03 -2.01
N PRO A 103 15.20 -1.29 -2.22
CA PRO A 103 15.08 -1.88 -3.54
C PRO A 103 13.61 -1.93 -3.98
N ILE A 104 13.38 -1.85 -5.29
CA ILE A 104 12.08 -2.17 -5.89
C ILE A 104 11.81 -3.67 -5.72
N LEU A 105 10.56 -4.02 -5.41
CA LEU A 105 10.14 -5.40 -5.23
C LEU A 105 9.09 -5.81 -6.27
N GLY A 106 9.07 -7.09 -6.65
CA GLY A 106 7.94 -7.74 -7.30
C GLY A 106 7.17 -8.52 -6.25
N LEU A 107 5.92 -8.16 -6.02
CA LEU A 107 5.04 -8.84 -5.06
C LEU A 107 3.87 -9.48 -5.79
N LYS A 108 3.55 -10.72 -5.43
CA LYS A 108 2.38 -11.43 -5.94
C LYS A 108 1.07 -10.85 -5.41
N VAL A 109 0.09 -10.70 -6.28
CA VAL A 109 -1.29 -10.38 -5.93
C VAL A 109 -1.97 -11.61 -5.31
N THR A 110 -2.48 -11.45 -4.09
CA THR A 110 -3.14 -12.50 -3.32
C THR A 110 -4.65 -12.33 -3.24
N LYS A 111 -5.14 -11.09 -3.38
CA LYS A 111 -6.57 -10.77 -3.45
C LYS A 111 -6.75 -9.47 -4.22
N THR A 112 -7.83 -9.39 -4.99
CA THR A 112 -8.29 -8.16 -5.61
C THR A 112 -9.78 -8.01 -5.30
N THR A 113 -10.18 -6.83 -4.83
CA THR A 113 -11.57 -6.54 -4.45
C THR A 113 -12.03 -5.33 -5.24
N LYS A 114 -13.03 -5.50 -6.10
CA LYS A 114 -13.69 -4.37 -6.77
C LYS A 114 -14.43 -3.54 -5.71
N ARG A 115 -14.25 -2.23 -5.79
CA ARG A 115 -14.87 -1.21 -4.95
C ARG A 115 -15.70 -0.32 -5.86
N ASP A 116 -17.02 -0.43 -5.71
CA ASP A 116 -18.06 0.37 -6.37
C ASP A 116 -19.03 0.93 -5.33
N ASP A 117 -18.54 1.11 -4.11
CA ASP A 117 -19.26 1.65 -2.96
C ASP A 117 -19.43 3.18 -3.00
N PHE A 118 -18.89 3.84 -4.04
CA PHE A 118 -19.05 5.27 -4.32
C PHE A 118 -19.72 5.46 -5.70
N GLU A 119 -20.76 6.30 -5.78
CA GLU A 119 -21.67 6.37 -6.93
C GLU A 119 -21.00 6.63 -8.29
N ASP A 120 -19.85 7.32 -8.29
CA ASP A 120 -19.15 7.73 -9.51
C ASP A 120 -17.68 7.23 -9.59
N ASP A 121 -17.25 6.33 -8.71
CA ASP A 121 -15.86 5.86 -8.72
C ASP A 121 -15.70 4.35 -8.51
N ILE A 122 -15.27 3.66 -9.57
CA ILE A 122 -14.88 2.26 -9.51
C ILE A 122 -13.36 2.18 -9.36
N TRP A 123 -12.93 1.50 -8.31
CA TRP A 123 -11.53 1.20 -8.08
C TRP A 123 -11.33 -0.22 -7.54
N TYR A 124 -10.09 -0.68 -7.50
CA TYR A 124 -9.72 -2.02 -7.05
C TYR A 124 -8.77 -1.94 -5.87
N GLU A 125 -9.16 -2.59 -4.78
CA GLU A 125 -8.31 -2.81 -3.61
C GLU A 125 -7.49 -4.08 -3.82
N VAL A 126 -6.16 -3.95 -3.81
CA VAL A 126 -5.25 -5.05 -4.08
C VAL A 126 -4.54 -5.48 -2.79
N HIS A 127 -4.44 -6.78 -2.54
CA HIS A 127 -3.69 -7.31 -1.39
C HIS A 127 -2.50 -8.08 -1.93
N LEU A 128 -1.32 -7.77 -1.42
CA LEU A 128 -0.06 -8.33 -1.87
C LEU A 128 0.47 -9.35 -0.87
N GLU A 129 1.33 -10.25 -1.34
CA GLU A 129 2.10 -11.12 -0.46
C GLU A 129 3.01 -10.31 0.48
N ALA A 130 3.46 -10.93 1.56
CA ALA A 130 4.32 -10.27 2.55
C ALA A 130 5.66 -9.85 1.93
N VAL A 131 6.20 -8.72 2.42
CA VAL A 131 7.55 -8.27 2.10
C VAL A 131 8.54 -9.10 2.90
N LYS A 132 9.39 -9.85 2.19
CA LYS A 132 10.44 -10.71 2.77
C LYS A 132 11.82 -10.07 2.72
N ASN A 133 11.97 -8.97 1.98
CA ASN A 133 13.25 -8.27 1.86
C ASN A 133 13.65 -7.59 3.18
N LYS A 134 14.80 -8.00 3.74
CA LYS A 134 15.30 -7.53 5.03
C LYS A 134 15.55 -6.01 5.09
N ALA A 135 15.85 -5.36 3.96
CA ALA A 135 16.08 -3.91 3.93
C ALA A 135 14.84 -3.15 4.44
N TYR A 136 13.64 -3.65 4.14
CA TYR A 136 12.39 -3.07 4.61
C TYR A 136 12.17 -3.25 6.11
N ALA A 137 12.78 -4.25 6.76
CA ALA A 137 12.69 -4.44 8.21
C ALA A 137 13.53 -3.42 8.98
N THR A 138 14.71 -3.08 8.44
CA THR A 138 15.70 -2.23 9.11
C THR A 138 15.67 -0.78 8.65
N PHE A 139 14.83 -0.44 7.68
CA PHE A 139 14.75 0.91 7.14
C PHE A 139 14.22 1.90 8.17
N VAL A 140 14.90 3.03 8.30
CA VAL A 140 14.47 4.12 9.19
C VAL A 140 13.84 5.20 8.31
N GLY A 141 12.56 5.46 8.56
CA GLY A 141 11.78 6.46 7.83
C GLY A 141 12.22 7.89 8.11
N SER A 142 11.53 8.85 7.49
CA SER A 142 11.71 10.26 7.83
C SER A 142 11.18 10.55 9.23
N LYS A 143 11.59 11.68 9.84
CA LYS A 143 11.12 12.06 11.18
C LYS A 143 9.61 12.27 11.30
N LYS A 144 8.91 12.45 10.17
CA LYS A 144 7.44 12.59 10.12
C LYS A 144 6.71 11.24 10.13
N ARG A 145 7.43 10.10 10.02
CA ARG A 145 6.87 8.76 9.91
C ARG A 145 7.12 7.96 11.19
N SER A 146 6.19 7.07 11.53
CA SER A 146 6.40 6.11 12.61
C SER A 146 7.21 4.91 12.14
N ASP A 147 7.74 4.15 13.08
CA ASP A 147 8.49 2.93 12.78
C ASP A 147 7.62 1.83 12.15
N GLU A 148 6.32 1.80 12.51
CA GLU A 148 5.30 0.91 11.96
C GLU A 148 4.93 1.27 10.51
N TYR A 149 4.93 2.56 10.18
CA TYR A 149 4.58 3.09 8.86
C TYR A 149 5.73 3.91 8.26
N PRO A 150 6.90 3.30 8.02
CA PRO A 150 8.15 4.02 7.78
C PRO A 150 8.21 4.76 6.44
N ILE A 151 7.42 4.32 5.45
CA ILE A 151 7.52 4.81 4.07
C ILE A 151 6.25 4.49 3.26
N ASP A 152 5.94 5.37 2.30
CA ASP A 152 4.94 5.14 1.26
C ASP A 152 5.56 4.48 0.02
N LEU A 153 4.70 3.86 -0.78
CA LEU A 153 5.03 3.03 -1.92
C LEU A 153 4.16 3.44 -3.11
N LEU A 154 4.70 3.29 -4.31
CA LEU A 154 3.94 3.22 -5.54
C LEU A 154 3.87 1.76 -5.99
N VAL A 155 2.74 1.37 -6.56
CA VAL A 155 2.51 0.00 -7.03
C VAL A 155 2.12 0.07 -8.51
N VAL A 156 2.99 -0.41 -9.39
CA VAL A 156 2.84 -0.34 -10.84
C VAL A 156 2.41 -1.70 -11.39
N TYR A 157 1.39 -1.71 -12.26
CA TYR A 157 0.95 -2.88 -12.99
C TYR A 157 0.56 -2.54 -14.44
N PRO A 158 0.98 -3.34 -15.44
CA PRO A 158 1.99 -4.40 -15.37
C PRO A 158 3.36 -3.87 -14.93
N ALA A 159 4.22 -4.76 -14.42
CA ALA A 159 5.59 -4.40 -14.04
C ALA A 159 6.41 -3.92 -15.26
N VAL A 160 7.27 -2.92 -15.06
CA VAL A 160 8.11 -2.29 -16.12
C VAL A 160 9.60 -2.47 -15.80
N GLU A 161 10.37 -2.96 -16.78
CA GLU A 161 11.74 -3.47 -16.57
C GLU A 161 12.72 -2.40 -16.09
N ASN A 162 12.72 -1.22 -16.71
CA ASN A 162 13.66 -0.14 -16.39
C ASN A 162 13.08 0.92 -15.44
N CYS A 163 12.03 0.58 -14.69
CA CYS A 163 11.40 1.52 -13.77
C CYS A 163 12.37 1.95 -12.65
N ILE A 164 12.67 3.25 -12.58
CA ILE A 164 13.43 3.89 -11.52
C ILE A 164 12.62 5.02 -10.86
N LEU A 165 12.81 5.21 -9.55
CA LEU A 165 12.30 6.39 -8.86
C LEU A 165 13.18 7.60 -9.18
N LEU A 166 12.60 8.73 -9.56
CA LEU A 166 13.30 10.02 -9.72
C LEU A 166 13.26 10.85 -8.43
N GLU A 167 13.86 10.34 -7.35
CA GLU A 167 13.88 10.98 -6.03
C GLU A 167 14.67 12.30 -6.03
N ASN A 168 14.10 13.36 -5.43
CA ASN A 168 14.71 14.68 -5.22
C ASN A 168 15.20 15.41 -6.48
N LYS A 169 14.62 15.11 -7.65
CA LYS A 169 14.97 15.75 -8.91
C LYS A 169 13.91 16.79 -9.30
N PRO A 170 14.25 18.08 -9.43
CA PRO A 170 13.33 19.06 -9.99
C PRO A 170 13.24 18.89 -11.51
N PHE A 171 12.04 19.05 -12.04
CA PHE A 171 11.70 18.97 -13.46
C PHE A 171 11.39 20.35 -14.04
N LYS A 172 11.61 20.54 -15.34
CA LYS A 172 11.15 21.75 -16.02
C LYS A 172 9.66 21.65 -16.24
N THR A 173 8.99 22.79 -16.40
CA THR A 173 7.55 22.84 -16.69
C THR A 173 7.16 22.03 -17.92
N ASP A 174 8.01 22.01 -18.96
CA ASP A 174 7.75 21.27 -20.20
C ASP A 174 7.88 19.75 -20.04
N ASP A 175 8.55 19.29 -18.97
CA ASP A 175 8.69 17.87 -18.64
C ASP A 175 7.49 17.34 -17.83
N LEU A 176 6.52 18.20 -17.48
CA LEU A 176 5.42 17.89 -16.56
C LEU A 176 4.05 17.98 -17.24
N PRO A 177 3.01 17.30 -16.71
CA PRO A 177 1.64 17.54 -17.11
C PRO A 177 1.25 19.01 -16.89
N LYS A 178 0.26 19.49 -17.65
CA LYS A 178 -0.26 20.85 -17.50
C LYS A 178 -0.75 21.08 -16.06
N ASN A 179 -0.40 22.23 -15.50
CA ASN A 179 -0.77 22.66 -14.14
C ASN A 179 -0.17 21.81 -13.01
N ILE A 180 0.87 21.03 -13.27
CA ILE A 180 1.65 20.33 -12.25
C ILE A 180 2.95 21.09 -11.97
N THR A 181 3.24 21.29 -10.68
CA THR A 181 4.47 21.91 -10.19
C THR A 181 5.29 20.87 -9.43
N ASN A 182 6.59 21.11 -9.27
CA ASN A 182 7.45 20.22 -8.49
C ASN A 182 7.01 20.07 -7.02
N GLU A 183 6.31 21.06 -6.47
CA GLU A 183 5.93 21.11 -5.05
C GLU A 183 4.82 20.11 -4.69
N ILE A 184 4.02 19.69 -5.67
CA ILE A 184 2.91 18.75 -5.47
C ILE A 184 3.25 17.33 -5.92
N ILE A 185 4.46 17.10 -6.43
CA ILE A 185 4.89 15.77 -6.87
C ILE A 185 5.31 14.97 -5.64
N LYS A 186 4.56 13.91 -5.37
CA LYS A 186 4.85 12.93 -4.31
C LYS A 186 5.84 11.86 -4.81
N GLY A 187 5.69 11.44 -6.07
CA GLY A 187 6.59 10.48 -6.70
C GLY A 187 6.65 10.65 -8.22
N ALA A 188 7.81 10.40 -8.78
CA ALA A 188 8.06 10.42 -10.22
C ALA A 188 8.84 9.17 -10.62
N LEU A 189 8.39 8.49 -11.67
CA LEU A 189 9.01 7.27 -12.18
C LEU A 189 9.51 7.50 -13.60
N ASP A 190 10.64 6.92 -13.92
CA ASP A 190 11.26 6.88 -15.25
C ASP A 190 11.31 5.42 -15.67
N PHE A 191 10.70 5.10 -16.81
CA PHE A 191 10.47 3.77 -17.33
C PHE A 191 11.38 3.39 -18.49
N ASP A 192 12.07 4.36 -19.10
CA ASP A 192 13.01 4.14 -20.22
C ASP A 192 14.45 4.60 -19.94
N ASN A 193 14.70 5.12 -18.74
CA ASN A 193 15.98 5.58 -18.23
C ASN A 193 16.55 6.79 -19.01
N ASP A 194 15.70 7.64 -19.60
CA ASP A 194 16.07 8.92 -20.20
C ASP A 194 16.28 10.05 -19.15
N GLY A 195 15.92 9.78 -17.90
CA GLY A 195 16.01 10.70 -16.78
C GLY A 195 14.81 11.65 -16.64
N LEU A 196 13.77 11.54 -17.46
CA LEU A 196 12.53 12.30 -17.39
C LEU A 196 11.41 11.43 -16.81
N PRO A 197 10.36 12.03 -16.25
CA PRO A 197 9.28 11.25 -15.69
C PRO A 197 8.38 10.69 -16.80
N ASP A 198 8.13 9.38 -16.76
CA ASP A 198 7.10 8.68 -17.51
C ASP A 198 5.81 8.51 -16.70
N ALA A 199 5.91 8.56 -15.38
CA ALA A 199 4.75 8.61 -14.50
C ALA A 199 4.96 9.58 -13.34
N ILE A 200 3.88 10.25 -12.95
CA ILE A 200 3.88 11.21 -11.85
C ILE A 200 2.68 10.95 -10.97
N VAL A 201 2.93 10.83 -9.66
CA VAL A 201 1.92 10.77 -8.62
C VAL A 201 1.98 12.09 -7.84
N CYS A 202 0.86 12.79 -7.81
CA CYS A 202 0.71 14.08 -7.17
C CYS A 202 -0.19 13.98 -5.94
N GLU A 203 0.13 14.79 -4.93
CA GLU A 203 -0.68 14.98 -3.73
C GLU A 203 -0.70 16.46 -3.39
N PHE A 204 -1.87 17.05 -3.23
CA PHE A 204 -2.03 18.49 -3.06
C PHE A 204 -3.29 18.86 -2.29
N CYS A 205 -3.35 20.08 -1.75
CA CYS A 205 -4.57 20.62 -1.16
C CYS A 205 -5.70 20.68 -2.20
N CYS A 206 -6.86 20.11 -1.89
CA CYS A 206 -8.00 20.09 -2.82
C CYS A 206 -8.44 21.49 -3.29
N GLU A 207 -8.37 22.49 -2.41
CA GLU A 207 -8.90 23.84 -2.70
C GLU A 207 -8.01 24.67 -3.63
N ASN A 208 -6.69 24.56 -3.49
CA ASN A 208 -5.74 25.51 -4.10
C ASN A 208 -4.54 24.85 -4.78
N ARG A 209 -4.46 23.51 -4.77
CA ARG A 209 -3.39 22.72 -5.39
C ARG A 209 -1.98 23.10 -4.91
N MET A 210 -1.85 23.55 -3.67
CA MET A 210 -0.56 23.72 -3.00
C MET A 210 -0.11 22.41 -2.34
N SER A 211 1.09 22.40 -1.78
CA SER A 211 1.65 21.25 -1.05
C SER A 211 0.69 20.70 0.00
N ALA A 212 0.56 19.37 0.04
CA ALA A 212 -0.27 18.63 0.98
C ALA A 212 0.18 18.74 2.45
N ASP A 213 1.33 19.33 2.77
CA ASP A 213 1.77 19.42 4.18
C ASP A 213 0.90 20.37 5.03
N GLU A 214 0.09 21.25 4.43
CA GLU A 214 -0.55 22.40 5.11
C GLU A 214 -2.09 22.43 5.05
N CYS A 215 -2.74 21.37 4.56
CA CYS A 215 -4.18 21.33 4.32
C CYS A 215 -4.91 20.33 5.20
N GLU A 216 -6.21 20.56 5.42
CA GLU A 216 -7.10 19.61 6.10
C GLU A 216 -7.48 18.44 5.18
N TYR A 217 -7.57 18.71 3.88
CA TYR A 217 -8.05 17.79 2.85
C TYR A 217 -7.07 17.72 1.68
N PHE A 218 -6.74 16.50 1.26
CA PHE A 218 -5.82 16.23 0.16
C PHE A 218 -6.52 15.57 -1.00
N CYS A 219 -6.12 15.97 -2.19
CA CYS A 219 -6.52 15.40 -3.46
C CYS A 219 -5.29 14.78 -4.12
N GLY A 220 -5.51 13.70 -4.86
CA GLY A 220 -4.47 12.98 -5.57
C GLY A 220 -4.76 12.93 -7.06
N GLU A 221 -3.70 12.99 -7.86
CA GLU A 221 -3.77 12.74 -9.29
C GLU A 221 -2.58 11.89 -9.71
N THR A 222 -2.80 10.99 -10.66
CA THR A 222 -1.73 10.18 -11.23
C THR A 222 -1.73 10.30 -12.73
N TYR A 223 -0.57 10.67 -13.27
CA TYR A 223 -0.34 10.89 -14.68
C TYR A 223 0.62 9.86 -15.25
N LEU A 224 0.38 9.47 -16.50
CA LEU A 224 1.24 8.61 -17.29
C LEU A 224 1.55 9.29 -18.61
N ASN A 225 2.83 9.39 -18.98
CA ASN A 225 3.26 9.87 -20.28
C ASN A 225 3.31 8.70 -21.25
N VAL A 226 2.50 8.71 -22.30
CA VAL A 226 2.52 7.67 -23.34
C VAL A 226 2.73 8.35 -24.68
N ASP A 227 3.82 7.99 -25.38
CA ASP A 227 4.20 8.57 -26.68
C ASP A 227 4.26 10.12 -26.65
N GLY A 228 4.85 10.68 -25.58
CA GLY A 228 5.00 12.12 -25.39
C GLY A 228 3.73 12.86 -24.98
N LYS A 229 2.69 12.14 -24.52
CA LYS A 229 1.42 12.72 -24.07
C LYS A 229 1.09 12.27 -22.65
N TRP A 230 0.89 13.25 -21.78
CA TRP A 230 0.39 13.05 -20.43
C TRP A 230 -1.10 12.68 -20.43
N ILE A 231 -1.43 11.58 -19.75
CA ILE A 231 -2.78 11.06 -19.55
C ILE A 231 -3.04 10.97 -18.05
N LEU A 232 -4.15 11.53 -17.58
CA LEU A 232 -4.62 11.31 -16.22
C LEU A 232 -5.20 9.90 -16.11
N ILE A 233 -4.57 9.03 -15.31
CA ILE A 233 -4.98 7.61 -15.17
C ILE A 233 -5.69 7.32 -13.85
N ASN A 234 -5.56 8.20 -12.86
CA ASN A 234 -6.24 8.12 -11.57
C ASN A 234 -6.41 9.51 -10.97
N SER A 235 -7.49 9.72 -10.23
CA SER A 235 -7.74 10.90 -9.41
C SER A 235 -8.47 10.49 -8.13
N SER A 236 -8.20 11.19 -7.04
CA SER A 236 -8.83 10.98 -5.74
C SER A 236 -9.13 12.31 -5.06
N SER A 237 -10.25 12.36 -4.35
CA SER A 237 -10.64 13.47 -3.48
C SER A 237 -11.39 12.92 -2.26
N PRO A 238 -11.45 13.66 -1.15
CA PRO A 238 -12.36 13.34 -0.06
C PRO A 238 -13.80 13.32 -0.56
N ALA A 239 -14.63 12.47 0.04
CA ALA A 239 -16.07 12.38 -0.20
C ALA A 239 -16.82 13.50 0.53
#